data_AF-A0A7S2QG41-F1
#
_entry.id   AF-A0A7S2QG41-F1
#
_cell.length_a   1.000
_cell.length_b   1.000
_cell.length_c   1.000
_cell.angle_alpha   90.00
_cell.angle_beta   90.00
_cell.angle_gamma   90.00
#
_symmetry.space_group_name_H-M   'P 1'
#
loop_
_entity.id
_entity.type
_entity.pdbx_description
1 polymer ?
#
loop_
_entity_poly.entity_id
_entity_poly.type
_entity_poly.pdbx_seq_one_letter_code
_entity_poly.pdbx_strand_id
1 'polypeptide(L)'
;ANSLLDLVVFGRQAADTTAELVKPNTAPIAMPANAGEAAIARMDKIRNCKGPIPTADLRRELQVSMQKYAPVYRNSEDLAKGKGVVMDVMKKYKDVGIKDRSMIWNTDLIETLELENLLNQA
;
A
#
# COMPACT_ATOMS: atom_id res chain seq x y z
N ALA A 1 -21.29 -13.46 -2.36
CA ALA A 1 -21.19 -13.18 -3.81
C ALA A 1 -22.01 -11.94 -4.18
N ASN A 2 -21.85 -10.84 -3.43
CA ASN A 2 -22.54 -9.57 -3.71
C ASN A 2 -21.57 -8.50 -4.21
N SER A 3 -20.26 -8.74 -4.14
CA SER A 3 -19.23 -7.74 -4.45
C SER A 3 -19.32 -7.17 -5.87
N LEU A 4 -19.76 -7.94 -6.86
CA LEU A 4 -19.97 -7.45 -8.23
C LEU A 4 -21.17 -6.50 -8.31
N LEU A 5 -22.27 -6.85 -7.65
CA LEU A 5 -23.45 -6.00 -7.57
C LEU A 5 -23.14 -4.72 -6.79
N ASP A 6 -22.44 -4.85 -5.66
CA ASP A 6 -21.99 -3.75 -4.83
C ASP A 6 -21.13 -2.77 -5.63
N LEU A 7 -20.18 -3.27 -6.44
CA LEU A 7 -19.36 -2.43 -7.31
C LEU A 7 -20.19 -1.62 -8.30
N VAL A 8 -21.18 -2.23 -8.96
CA VAL A 8 -22.04 -1.55 -9.94
C VAL A 8 -22.96 -0.52 -9.26
N VAL A 9 -23.58 -0.90 -8.14
CA VAL A 9 -24.53 -0.04 -7.43
C VAL A 9 -23.81 1.14 -6.79
N PHE A 10 -22.73 0.90 -6.04
CA PHE A 10 -21.97 1.98 -5.42
C PHE A 10 -21.21 2.82 -6.45
N GLY A 11 -20.72 2.21 -7.53
CA GLY A 11 -20.09 2.94 -8.64
C GLY A 11 -21.07 3.93 -9.29
N ARG A 12 -22.31 3.49 -9.56
CA ARG A 12 -23.36 4.37 -10.09
C ARG A 12 -23.72 5.48 -9.10
N GLN A 13 -23.96 5.13 -7.84
CA GLN A 13 -24.30 6.13 -6.82
C GLN A 13 -23.18 7.17 -6.64
N ALA A 14 -21.91 6.74 -6.63
CA ALA A 14 -20.76 7.64 -6.56
C ALA A 14 -20.70 8.58 -7.78
N ALA A 15 -21.01 8.08 -8.98
CA ALA A 15 -21.06 8.89 -10.20
C ALA A 15 -22.20 9.93 -10.14
N ASP A 16 -23.41 9.52 -9.75
CA ASP A 16 -24.57 10.40 -9.64
C ASP A 16 -24.30 11.51 -8.59
N THR A 17 -23.78 11.15 -7.42
CA THR A 17 -23.38 12.12 -6.39
C THR A 17 -22.25 13.05 -6.85
N THR A 18 -21.26 12.53 -7.60
CA THR A 18 -20.19 13.38 -8.16
C THR A 18 -20.74 14.38 -9.17
N ALA A 19 -21.69 13.99 -10.02
CA ALA A 19 -22.35 14.88 -10.98
C ALA A 19 -23.23 15.95 -10.30
N GLU A 20 -23.80 15.63 -9.13
CA GLU A 20 -24.53 16.59 -8.30
C GLU A 20 -23.59 17.62 -7.67
N LEU A 21 -22.45 17.18 -7.11
CA LEU A 21 -21.53 18.04 -6.34
C LEU A 21 -20.52 18.80 -7.21
N VAL A 22 -19.99 18.17 -8.26
CA VAL A 22 -18.94 18.73 -9.10
C VAL A 22 -19.56 19.25 -10.39
N LYS A 23 -19.73 20.58 -10.46
CA LYS A 23 -20.31 21.23 -11.64
C LYS A 23 -19.25 21.59 -12.68
N PRO A 24 -19.59 21.60 -13.98
CA PRO A 24 -18.73 22.16 -14.99
C PRO A 24 -18.32 23.59 -14.64
N ASN A 25 -17.05 23.94 -14.89
CA ASN A 25 -16.46 25.24 -14.56
C ASN A 25 -16.38 25.58 -13.07
N THR A 26 -16.48 24.59 -12.17
CA THR A 26 -16.13 24.80 -10.76
C THR A 26 -14.67 25.23 -10.66
N ALA A 27 -14.39 26.25 -9.83
CA ALA A 27 -13.03 26.76 -9.67
C ALA A 27 -12.08 25.66 -9.16
N PRO A 28 -10.82 25.62 -9.63
CA PRO A 28 -9.83 24.69 -9.12
C PRO A 28 -9.63 24.92 -7.62
N ILE A 29 -9.47 23.83 -6.87
CA ILE A 29 -9.05 23.92 -5.48
C ILE A 29 -7.62 24.47 -5.47
N ALA A 30 -7.38 25.52 -4.68
CA ALA A 30 -6.04 26.05 -4.49
C ALA A 30 -5.18 24.99 -3.80
N MET A 31 -4.18 24.48 -4.52
CA MET A 31 -3.20 23.55 -3.97
C MET A 31 -1.97 24.30 -3.47
N PRO A 32 -1.30 23.82 -2.42
CA PRO A 32 0.02 24.30 -2.04
C PRO A 32 1.00 24.17 -3.20
N ALA A 33 1.97 25.08 -3.30
CA ALA A 33 3.01 25.04 -4.34
C ALA A 33 3.84 23.75 -4.32
N ASN A 34 3.97 23.12 -3.16
CA ASN A 34 4.71 21.87 -2.94
C ASN A 34 3.82 20.62 -2.98
N ALA A 35 2.59 20.71 -3.50
CA ALA A 35 1.70 19.56 -3.62
C ALA A 35 2.38 18.44 -4.44
N GLY A 36 2.49 17.25 -3.84
CA GLY A 36 3.09 16.08 -4.48
C GLY A 36 4.60 15.91 -4.25
N GLU A 37 5.33 16.92 -3.76
CA GLU A 37 6.77 16.81 -3.49
C GLU A 37 7.10 15.67 -2.51
N ALA A 38 6.25 15.47 -1.49
CA ALA A 38 6.42 14.38 -0.53
C ALA A 38 6.31 12.99 -1.18
N ALA A 39 5.43 12.82 -2.17
CA ALA A 39 5.29 11.56 -2.91
C ALA A 39 6.51 11.29 -3.79
N ILE A 40 7.05 12.32 -4.44
CA ILE A 40 8.27 12.23 -5.24
C ILE A 40 9.47 11.88 -4.34
N ALA A 41 9.61 12.55 -3.19
CA ALA A 41 10.67 12.27 -2.23
C ALA A 41 10.58 10.84 -1.66
N ARG A 42 9.36 10.35 -1.39
CA ARG A 42 9.11 8.97 -0.98
C ARG A 42 9.57 7.97 -2.05
N MET A 43 9.16 8.18 -3.30
CA MET A 43 9.57 7.33 -4.43
C MET A 43 11.09 7.31 -4.59
N ASP A 44 11.75 8.48 -4.52
CA ASP A 44 13.20 8.57 -4.69
C ASP A 44 13.97 7.90 -3.53
N LYS A 45 13.48 8.06 -2.29
CA LYS A 45 14.04 7.35 -1.12
C LYS A 45 14.01 5.83 -1.31
N ILE A 46 12.88 5.29 -1.76
CA ILE A 46 12.72 3.86 -2.01
C ILE A 46 13.61 3.43 -3.17
N ARG A 47 13.59 4.15 -4.28
CA ARG A 47 14.43 3.86 -5.46
C ARG A 47 15.91 3.77 -5.13
N ASN A 48 16.38 4.53 -4.14
CA ASN A 48 17.78 4.57 -3.73
C ASN A 48 18.10 3.71 -2.49
N CYS A 49 17.16 2.90 -2.00
CA CYS A 49 17.42 2.00 -0.88
C CYS A 49 18.44 0.90 -1.27
N LYS A 50 19.33 0.58 -0.33
CA LYS A 50 20.46 -0.36 -0.49
C LYS A 50 20.53 -1.39 0.63
N GLY A 51 19.39 -1.68 1.25
CA GLY A 51 19.32 -2.67 2.31
C GLY A 51 19.61 -4.09 1.79
N PRO A 52 19.99 -5.01 2.68
CA PRO A 52 20.30 -6.38 2.30
C PRO A 52 19.07 -7.25 1.98
N ILE A 53 17.87 -6.83 2.39
CA ILE A 53 16.65 -7.64 2.29
C ILE A 53 15.96 -7.38 0.95
N PRO A 54 15.73 -8.42 0.11
CA PRO A 54 14.89 -8.28 -1.07
C PRO A 54 13.42 -8.03 -0.70
N THR A 55 12.75 -7.17 -1.46
CA THR A 55 11.33 -6.86 -1.28
C THR A 55 10.45 -8.10 -1.29
N ALA A 56 10.72 -9.05 -2.21
CA ALA A 56 9.95 -10.28 -2.34
C ALA A 56 9.99 -11.14 -1.07
N ASP A 57 11.14 -11.21 -0.39
CA ASP A 57 11.32 -12.02 0.82
C ASP A 57 10.52 -11.44 1.98
N LEU A 58 10.61 -10.12 2.19
CA LEU A 58 9.86 -9.45 3.25
C LEU A 58 8.35 -9.47 2.99
N ARG A 59 7.94 -9.29 1.73
CA ARG A 59 6.53 -9.44 1.31
C ARG A 59 6.01 -10.84 1.59
N ARG A 60 6.81 -11.88 1.30
CA ARG A 60 6.43 -13.27 1.58
C ARG A 60 6.31 -13.55 3.06
N GLU A 61 7.23 -13.00 3.87
CA GLU A 61 7.16 -13.10 5.34
C GLU A 61 5.85 -12.50 5.87
N LEU A 62 5.47 -11.30 5.39
CA LEU A 62 4.20 -10.66 5.72
C LEU A 62 2.99 -11.55 5.35
N GLN A 63 2.96 -12.03 4.10
CA GLN A 63 1.85 -12.83 3.59
C GLN A 63 1.66 -14.12 4.40
N VAL A 64 2.73 -14.86 4.64
CA VAL A 64 2.69 -16.13 5.41
C VAL A 64 2.27 -15.87 6.85
N SER A 65 2.77 -14.80 7.48
CA SER A 65 2.42 -14.45 8.85
C SER A 65 0.93 -14.09 8.99
N MET A 66 0.39 -13.29 8.07
CA MET A 66 -1.03 -12.95 8.05
C MET A 66 -1.91 -14.18 7.86
N GLN A 67 -1.54 -15.08 6.93
CA GLN A 67 -2.28 -16.32 6.71
C GLN A 67 -2.25 -17.25 7.94
N LYS A 68 -1.11 -17.31 8.64
CA LYS A 68 -0.93 -18.19 9.79
C LYS A 68 -1.67 -17.68 11.04
N TYR A 69 -1.58 -16.39 11.33
CA TYR A 69 -2.04 -15.82 12.61
C TYR A 69 -3.40 -15.10 12.52
N ALA A 70 -3.84 -14.69 11.33
CA ALA A 70 -5.16 -14.10 11.10
C ALA A 70 -6.04 -14.88 10.08
N PRO A 71 -6.11 -16.24 10.14
CA PRO A 71 -6.96 -17.02 9.24
C PRO A 71 -8.46 -16.84 9.56
N VAL A 72 -9.33 -17.63 8.92
CA VAL A 72 -10.79 -17.56 9.12
C VAL A 72 -11.18 -17.80 10.59
N TYR A 73 -10.56 -18.78 11.24
CA TYR A 73 -10.76 -19.06 12.66
C TYR A 73 -9.66 -18.39 13.47
N ARG A 74 -10.05 -17.52 14.40
CA ARG A 74 -9.11 -16.68 15.15
C ARG A 74 -9.30 -16.88 16.65
N ASN A 75 -8.21 -16.83 17.39
CA ASN A 75 -8.20 -16.75 18.84
C ASN A 75 -7.28 -15.60 19.28
N SER A 76 -7.47 -15.12 20.50
CA SER A 76 -6.74 -13.95 21.02
C SER A 76 -5.23 -14.18 21.12
N GLU A 77 -4.80 -15.41 21.42
CA GLU A 77 -3.38 -15.73 21.60
C GLU A 77 -2.62 -15.67 20.27
N ASP A 78 -3.16 -16.27 19.21
CA ASP A 78 -2.55 -16.28 17.89
C ASP A 78 -2.57 -14.90 17.26
N LEU A 79 -3.63 -14.10 17.47
CA LEU A 79 -3.66 -12.71 17.01
C LEU A 79 -2.62 -11.84 17.71
N ALA A 80 -2.44 -12.02 19.03
CA ALA A 80 -1.41 -11.29 19.77
C ALA A 80 0.00 -11.64 19.29
N LYS A 81 0.26 -12.92 19.00
CA LYS A 81 1.52 -13.38 18.39
C LYS A 81 1.70 -12.81 16.98
N GLY A 82 0.64 -12.87 16.16
CA GLY A 82 0.64 -12.34 14.79
C GLY A 82 0.96 -10.86 14.72
N LYS A 83 0.37 -10.06 15.62
CA LYS A 83 0.70 -8.64 15.75
C LYS A 83 2.19 -8.42 16.00
N GLY A 84 2.78 -9.17 16.94
CA GLY A 84 4.22 -9.07 17.22
C GLY A 84 5.08 -9.37 15.98
N VAL A 85 4.76 -10.45 15.26
CA VAL A 85 5.46 -10.83 14.03
C VAL A 85 5.33 -9.75 12.95
N VAL A 86 4.13 -9.22 12.72
CA VAL A 86 3.91 -8.15 11.73
C VAL A 86 4.68 -6.88 12.13
N MET A 87 4.73 -6.52 13.41
CA MET A 87 5.54 -5.38 13.87
C MET A 87 7.03 -5.59 13.61
N ASP A 88 7.54 -6.82 13.71
CA ASP A 88 8.94 -7.12 13.40
C ASP A 88 9.21 -7.08 11.89
N VAL A 89 8.27 -7.53 11.06
CA VAL A 89 8.31 -7.33 9.59
C VAL A 89 8.36 -5.84 9.25
N MET A 90 7.52 -5.02 9.88
CA MET A 90 7.54 -3.55 9.68
C MET A 90 8.89 -2.95 10.06
N LYS A 91 9.53 -3.40 11.15
CA LYS A 91 10.87 -2.92 11.54
C LYS A 91 11.95 -3.29 10.52
N LYS A 92 11.86 -4.48 9.93
CA LYS A 92 12.80 -4.97 8.88
C LYS A 92 12.67 -4.19 7.57
N TYR A 93 11.56 -3.49 7.33
CA TYR A 93 11.34 -2.74 6.09
C TYR A 93 12.44 -1.69 5.81
N LYS A 94 13.04 -1.10 6.85
CA LYS A 94 14.16 -0.15 6.71
C LYS A 94 15.39 -0.77 6.03
N ASP A 95 15.53 -2.09 6.10
CA ASP A 95 16.63 -2.87 5.57
C ASP A 95 16.31 -3.47 4.18
N VAL A 96 15.22 -3.03 3.54
CA VAL A 96 14.88 -3.40 2.17
C VAL A 96 15.81 -2.73 1.16
N GLY A 97 16.20 -3.47 0.14
CA GLY A 97 17.00 -2.99 -0.99
C GLY A 97 16.41 -3.40 -2.32
N ILE A 98 16.30 -2.43 -3.22
CA ILE A 98 15.96 -2.64 -4.64
C ILE A 98 17.26 -2.85 -5.42
N LYS A 99 17.23 -3.72 -6.44
CA LYS A 99 18.36 -3.96 -7.33
C LYS A 99 18.22 -3.22 -8.66
N ASP A 100 17.02 -3.17 -9.23
CA ASP A 100 16.78 -2.46 -10.48
C ASP A 100 16.77 -0.94 -10.27
N ARG A 101 17.62 -0.22 -11.01
CA ARG A 101 17.74 1.25 -10.98
C ARG A 101 17.13 1.92 -12.21
N SER A 102 16.58 1.14 -13.13
CA SER A 102 15.90 1.63 -14.32
C SER A 102 14.67 2.47 -13.95
N MET A 103 14.31 3.39 -14.83
CA MET A 103 13.08 4.20 -14.68
C MET A 103 11.92 3.67 -15.54
N ILE A 104 12.17 2.63 -16.32
CA ILE A 104 11.27 2.13 -17.34
C ILE A 104 10.84 0.74 -16.88
N TRP A 105 9.54 0.56 -16.59
CA TRP A 105 8.98 -0.74 -16.19
C TRP A 105 9.70 -1.40 -14.99
N ASN A 106 10.11 -0.59 -14.02
CA ASN A 106 10.79 -1.07 -12.81
C ASN A 106 9.79 -1.70 -11.84
N THR A 107 9.56 -3.00 -11.98
CA THR A 107 8.65 -3.77 -11.11
C THR A 107 9.17 -3.88 -9.68
N ASP A 108 10.49 -3.91 -9.48
CA ASP A 108 11.13 -3.98 -8.16
C ASP A 108 10.77 -2.72 -7.32
N LEU A 109 10.79 -1.53 -7.94
CA LEU A 109 10.33 -0.29 -7.34
C LEU A 109 8.84 -0.29 -7.00
N ILE A 110 8.00 -0.71 -7.95
CA ILE A 110 6.54 -0.75 -7.76
C ILE A 110 6.17 -1.70 -6.62
N GLU A 111 6.71 -2.92 -6.61
CA GLU A 111 6.44 -3.90 -5.55
C GLU A 111 6.91 -3.42 -4.17
N THR A 112 7.98 -2.64 -4.12
CA THR A 112 8.49 -2.08 -2.85
C THR A 112 7.62 -0.93 -2.33
N LEU A 113 7.07 -0.12 -3.23
CA LEU A 113 6.06 0.90 -2.88
C LEU A 113 4.78 0.24 -2.36
N GLU A 114 4.32 -0.82 -3.03
CA GLU A 114 3.14 -1.55 -2.58
C GLU A 114 3.36 -2.29 -1.27
N LEU A 115 4.55 -2.84 -1.04
CA LEU A 115 4.90 -3.43 0.26
C LEU A 115 4.80 -2.40 1.39
N GLU A 116 5.30 -1.17 1.18
CA GLU A 116 5.16 -0.11 2.19
C GLU A 116 3.70 0.26 2.44
N ASN A 117 2.88 0.34 1.39
CA ASN A 117 1.45 0.60 1.52
C ASN A 117 0.75 -0.50 2.34
N LEU A 118 1.07 -1.77 2.05
CA LEU A 118 0.52 -2.92 2.78
C LEU A 118 0.91 -2.88 4.26
N LEU A 119 2.17 -2.56 4.56
CA LEU A 119 2.65 -2.46 5.95
C LEU A 119 2.00 -1.31 6.72
N ASN A 120 1.67 -0.20 6.07
CA ASN A 120 0.96 0.90 6.73
C ASN A 120 -0.52 0.60 7.01
N GLN A 121 -1.12 -0.36 6.28
CA GLN A 121 -2.52 -0.76 6.46
C GLN A 121 -2.69 -1.96 7.41
N ALA A 122 -1.68 -2.83 7.51
CA ALA A 122 -1.71 -4.07 8.29
C ALA A 122 -1.65 -3.85 9.80
#